data_AF-A0A5C4MFH7-F1
#
_entry.id   AF-A0A5C4MFH7-F1
#
_cell.length_a   1.000
_cell.length_b   1.000
_cell.length_c   1.000
_cell.angle_alpha   90.00
_cell.angle_beta   90.00
_cell.angle_gamma   90.00
#
_symmetry.space_group_name_H-M   'P 1'
#
loop_
_entity.id
_entity.type
_entity.pdbx_description
1 polymer ?
#
loop_
_entity_poly.entity_id
_entity_poly.type
_entity_poly.pdbx_seq_one_letter_code
_entity_poly.pdbx_strand_id
1 'polypeptide(L)'
;MAKNAKSNKVEVELRKRVADLEKALDGMSGQLKKARKDADKSRADAEKAIRKATKTAQRKISETADSARGDLERLRASVTRGGSSGSGTGATKKSTTRKSTTRKSTARKSTARKTGSPSTAAKTTGSSRTTAKKTAAASDGSYASMTVAELRKAAQAKGVKGYSRLSKSELVNRLGS
;
A
#
# COMPACT_ATOMS: atom_id res chain seq x y z
N MET A 1 44.20 -32.45 -45.86
CA MET A 1 44.02 -32.00 -44.46
C MET A 1 42.92 -30.93 -44.27
N ALA A 2 41.84 -30.89 -45.08
CA ALA A 2 40.87 -29.78 -45.05
C ALA A 2 39.70 -29.92 -44.04
N LYS A 3 39.62 -31.00 -43.24
CA LYS A 3 38.47 -31.25 -42.35
C LYS A 3 38.49 -30.40 -41.06
N ASN A 4 39.64 -29.92 -40.61
CA ASN A 4 39.76 -29.17 -39.33
C ASN A 4 39.27 -27.71 -39.38
N ALA A 5 39.19 -27.07 -40.55
CA ALA A 5 38.77 -25.67 -40.61
C ALA A 5 37.27 -25.49 -40.33
N LYS A 6 36.44 -26.48 -40.68
CA LYS A 6 34.98 -26.43 -40.53
C LYS A 6 34.54 -26.63 -39.09
N SER A 7 35.21 -27.49 -38.32
CA SER A 7 34.91 -27.72 -36.90
C SER A 7 35.11 -26.47 -36.04
N ASN A 8 36.18 -25.71 -36.30
CA ASN A 8 36.48 -24.49 -35.56
C ASN A 8 35.40 -23.40 -35.73
N LYS A 9 34.80 -23.30 -36.93
CA LYS A 9 33.72 -22.33 -37.18
C LYS A 9 32.47 -22.65 -36.35
N VAL A 10 32.07 -23.92 -36.31
CA VAL A 10 30.91 -24.35 -35.53
C VAL A 10 31.14 -24.11 -34.04
N GLU A 11 32.34 -24.38 -33.54
CA GLU A 11 32.67 -24.15 -32.13
C GLU A 11 32.60 -22.66 -31.75
N VAL A 12 33.10 -21.76 -32.60
CA VAL A 12 33.01 -20.31 -32.38
C VAL A 12 31.55 -19.84 -32.38
N GLU A 13 30.72 -20.35 -33.29
CA GLU A 13 29.29 -20.04 -33.31
C GLU A 13 28.56 -20.55 -32.06
N LEU A 14 28.91 -21.75 -31.58
CA LEU A 14 28.35 -22.31 -30.34
C LEU A 14 28.73 -21.45 -29.12
N ARG A 15 30.01 -21.06 -28.98
CA ARG A 15 30.46 -20.19 -27.90
C ARG A 15 29.74 -18.84 -27.91
N LYS A 16 29.52 -18.27 -29.10
CA LYS A 16 28.75 -17.03 -29.26
C LYS A 16 27.29 -17.20 -28.80
N ARG A 17 26.63 -18.28 -29.23
CA ARG A 17 25.24 -18.58 -28.81
C ARG A 17 25.14 -18.79 -27.30
N VAL A 18 26.10 -19.47 -26.68
CA VAL A 18 26.15 -19.66 -25.22
C VAL A 18 26.24 -18.31 -24.50
N ALA A 19 27.15 -17.42 -24.94
CA ALA A 19 27.29 -16.09 -24.34
C ALA A 19 26.01 -15.23 -24.48
N ASP A 20 25.34 -15.30 -25.64
CA ASP A 20 24.08 -14.60 -25.86
C ASP A 20 22.96 -15.14 -24.95
N LEU A 21 22.89 -16.46 -24.76
CA LEU A 21 21.94 -17.10 -23.84
C LEU A 21 22.20 -16.75 -22.37
N GLU A 22 23.46 -16.75 -21.93
CA GLU A 22 23.84 -16.33 -20.57
C GLU A 22 23.42 -14.89 -20.31
N LYS A 23 23.70 -13.98 -21.26
CA LYS A 23 23.28 -12.58 -21.16
C LYS A 23 21.76 -12.43 -21.12
N ALA A 24 21.03 -13.23 -21.89
CA ALA A 24 19.57 -13.24 -21.87
C ALA A 24 19.02 -13.72 -20.52
N LEU A 25 19.61 -14.78 -19.95
CA LEU A 25 19.24 -15.29 -18.62
C LEU A 25 19.47 -14.25 -17.52
N ASP A 26 20.60 -13.53 -17.55
CA ASP A 26 20.86 -12.45 -16.62
C ASP A 26 19.83 -11.33 -16.73
N GLY A 27 19.47 -10.95 -17.97
CA GLY A 27 18.42 -9.97 -18.25
C GLY A 27 17.06 -10.40 -17.68
N MET A 28 16.66 -11.65 -17.93
CA MET A 28 15.42 -12.23 -17.41
C MET A 28 15.42 -12.30 -15.89
N SER A 29 16.54 -12.69 -15.27
CA SER A 29 16.66 -12.72 -13.80
C SER A 29 16.47 -11.33 -13.18
N GLY A 30 16.99 -10.29 -13.84
CA GLY A 30 16.80 -8.91 -13.44
C GLY A 30 15.35 -8.44 -13.57
N GLN A 31 14.67 -8.81 -14.66
CA GLN A 31 13.26 -8.53 -14.84
C GLN A 31 12.39 -9.23 -13.79
N LEU A 32 12.68 -10.50 -13.50
CA LEU A 32 11.96 -11.30 -12.52
C LEU A 32 12.10 -10.72 -11.10
N LYS A 33 13.29 -10.24 -10.72
CA LYS A 33 13.51 -9.53 -9.45
C LYS A 33 12.69 -8.25 -9.35
N LYS A 34 12.61 -7.45 -10.43
CA LYS A 34 11.78 -6.23 -10.46
C LYS A 34 10.30 -6.55 -10.35
N ALA A 35 9.82 -7.51 -11.15
CA ALA A 35 8.42 -7.94 -11.12
C ALA A 35 7.99 -8.44 -9.73
N ARG A 36 8.85 -9.21 -9.04
CA ARG A 36 8.59 -9.62 -7.65
C ARG A 36 8.44 -8.43 -6.71
N LYS A 37 9.35 -7.45 -6.78
CA LYS A 37 9.28 -6.24 -5.95
C LYS A 37 8.01 -5.42 -6.20
N ASP A 38 7.61 -5.31 -7.47
CA ASP A 38 6.39 -4.59 -7.83
C ASP A 38 5.13 -5.33 -7.36
N ALA A 39 5.12 -6.67 -7.43
CA ALA A 39 4.06 -7.51 -6.89
C ALA A 39 3.97 -7.44 -5.35
N ASP A 40 5.10 -7.41 -4.64
CA ASP A 40 5.11 -7.24 -3.19
C ASP A 40 4.56 -5.87 -2.77
N LYS A 41 4.90 -4.83 -3.52
CA LYS A 41 4.36 -3.48 -3.30
C LYS A 41 2.86 -3.43 -3.55
N SER A 42 2.38 -4.00 -4.65
CA SER A 42 0.94 -4.04 -4.96
C SER A 42 0.16 -4.84 -3.93
N ARG A 43 0.72 -5.95 -3.43
CA ARG A 43 0.14 -6.75 -2.34
C ARG A 43 0.01 -5.94 -1.04
N ALA A 44 1.05 -5.19 -0.66
CA ALA A 44 1.02 -4.35 0.53
C ALA A 44 -0.04 -3.23 0.43
N ASP A 45 -0.21 -2.64 -0.75
CA ASP A 45 -1.22 -1.61 -0.99
C ASP A 45 -2.65 -2.20 -1.00
N ALA A 46 -2.84 -3.36 -1.61
CA ALA A 46 -4.10 -4.10 -1.57
C ALA A 46 -4.50 -4.47 -0.14
N GLU A 47 -3.56 -4.94 0.68
CA GLU A 47 -3.81 -5.28 2.08
C GLU A 47 -4.24 -4.05 2.90
N LYS A 48 -3.59 -2.90 2.70
CA LYS A 48 -4.01 -1.64 3.33
C LYS A 48 -5.42 -1.24 2.91
N ALA A 49 -5.78 -1.43 1.64
CA ALA A 49 -7.11 -1.12 1.13
C ALA A 49 -8.17 -2.03 1.77
N ILE A 50 -7.91 -3.34 1.84
CA ILE A 50 -8.78 -4.32 2.50
C ILE A 50 -8.97 -3.95 3.98
N ARG A 51 -7.90 -3.70 4.73
CA ARG A 51 -8.00 -3.31 6.15
C ARG A 51 -8.85 -2.06 6.36
N LYS A 52 -8.71 -1.05 5.50
CA LYS A 52 -9.55 0.18 5.55
C LYS A 52 -11.01 -0.11 5.23
N ALA A 53 -11.27 -0.93 4.22
CA ALA A 53 -12.62 -1.33 3.84
C ALA A 53 -13.29 -2.11 4.98
N THR A 54 -12.61 -3.10 5.55
CA THR A 54 -13.08 -3.89 6.70
C THR A 54 -13.40 -3.01 7.90
N LYS A 55 -12.51 -2.08 8.28
CA LYS A 55 -12.76 -1.14 9.38
C LYS A 55 -13.98 -0.25 9.13
N THR A 56 -14.17 0.18 7.89
CA THR A 56 -15.33 1.00 7.51
C THR A 56 -16.62 0.19 7.56
N ALA A 57 -16.60 -1.06 7.07
CA ALA A 57 -17.73 -1.97 7.14
C ALA A 57 -18.11 -2.29 8.60
N GLN A 58 -17.13 -2.55 9.46
CA GLN A 58 -17.35 -2.77 10.89
C GLN A 58 -18.05 -1.59 11.56
N ARG A 59 -17.60 -0.35 11.29
CA ARG A 59 -18.25 0.86 11.81
C ARG A 59 -19.71 0.96 11.38
N LYS A 60 -20.01 0.72 10.10
CA LYS A 60 -21.39 0.73 9.60
C LYS A 60 -22.26 -0.34 10.26
N ILE A 61 -21.71 -1.53 10.50
CA ILE A 61 -22.44 -2.60 11.20
C ILE A 61 -22.75 -2.16 12.63
N SER A 62 -21.79 -1.57 13.35
CA SER A 62 -22.02 -1.05 14.70
C SER A 62 -23.08 0.07 14.72
N GLU A 63 -22.97 1.05 13.82
CA GLU A 63 -23.95 2.16 13.71
C GLU A 63 -25.37 1.64 13.43
N THR A 64 -25.52 0.67 12.54
CA THR A 64 -26.81 0.03 12.25
C THR A 64 -27.32 -0.76 13.46
N ALA A 65 -26.45 -1.50 14.16
CA ALA A 65 -26.82 -2.27 15.34
C ALA A 65 -27.30 -1.37 16.49
N ASP A 66 -26.61 -0.25 16.73
CA ASP A 66 -27.00 0.72 17.76
C ASP A 66 -28.31 1.43 17.40
N SER A 67 -28.52 1.76 16.12
CA SER A 67 -29.80 2.30 15.64
C SER A 67 -30.95 1.31 15.86
N ALA A 68 -30.74 0.03 15.51
CA ALA A 68 -31.73 -1.02 15.71
C ALA A 68 -32.05 -1.25 17.19
N ARG A 69 -31.05 -1.18 18.09
CA ARG A 69 -31.29 -1.24 19.54
C ARG A 69 -32.16 -0.07 20.02
N GLY A 70 -31.90 1.14 19.54
CA GLY A 70 -32.71 2.31 19.87
C GLY A 70 -34.17 2.17 19.41
N ASP A 71 -34.39 1.60 18.23
CA ASP A 71 -35.74 1.37 17.72
C ASP A 71 -36.48 0.26 18.51
N LEU A 72 -35.79 -0.82 18.90
CA LEU A 72 -36.36 -1.85 19.79
C LEU A 72 -36.71 -1.28 21.17
N GLU A 73 -35.91 -0.38 21.72
CA GLU A 73 -36.19 0.26 23.00
C GLU A 73 -37.42 1.19 22.91
N ARG A 74 -37.58 1.92 21.80
CA ARG A 74 -38.80 2.72 21.54
C ARG A 74 -40.05 1.86 21.43
N LEU A 75 -39.96 0.73 20.73
CA LEU A 75 -41.06 -0.24 20.64
C LEU A 75 -41.40 -0.84 22.01
N ARG A 76 -40.39 -1.17 22.82
CA ARG A 76 -40.62 -1.63 24.20
C ARG A 76 -41.28 -0.56 25.06
N ALA A 77 -40.87 0.70 24.93
CA ALA A 77 -41.45 1.83 25.65
C ALA A 77 -42.90 2.14 25.20
N SER A 78 -43.24 1.93 23.92
CA SER A 78 -44.62 2.11 23.45
C SER A 78 -45.55 0.99 23.93
N VAL A 79 -45.08 -0.26 23.91
CA VAL A 79 -45.84 -1.41 24.43
C VAL A 79 -46.12 -1.26 25.93
N THR A 80 -45.12 -0.85 26.72
CA THR A 80 -45.28 -0.67 28.18
C THR A 80 -46.23 0.48 28.54
N ARG A 81 -46.28 1.57 27.75
CA ARG A 81 -47.26 2.66 27.97
C ARG A 81 -48.66 2.34 27.45
N GLY A 82 -48.77 1.57 26.37
CA GLY A 82 -50.06 1.16 25.79
C GLY A 82 -50.79 0.08 26.58
N GLY A 83 -50.09 -0.68 27.44
CA GLY A 83 -50.69 -1.73 28.26
C GLY A 83 -51.45 -1.27 29.51
N SER A 84 -51.36 0.02 29.89
CA SER A 84 -51.99 0.56 31.11
C SER A 84 -53.15 1.54 30.84
N SER A 85 -53.54 1.78 29.58
CA SER A 85 -54.81 2.44 29.30
C SER A 85 -55.90 1.37 29.27
N GLY A 86 -56.49 1.16 30.43
CA GLY A 86 -57.65 0.30 30.59
C GLY A 86 -58.80 0.71 29.66
N SER A 87 -59.67 -0.27 29.45
CA SER A 87 -61.09 -0.13 29.14
C SER A 87 -61.66 1.22 29.62
N GLY A 88 -61.71 2.18 28.71
CA GLY A 88 -62.28 3.49 28.90
C GLY A 88 -63.07 3.82 27.65
N THR A 89 -64.23 3.20 27.51
CA THR A 89 -65.30 3.61 26.62
C THR A 89 -65.61 5.09 26.86
N GLY A 90 -65.27 5.98 25.93
CA GLY A 90 -65.80 7.34 25.99
C GLY A 90 -65.03 8.40 25.21
N ALA A 91 -65.77 9.10 24.36
CA ALA A 91 -65.48 10.40 23.76
C ALA A 91 -64.55 10.42 22.53
N THR A 92 -65.22 10.27 21.38
CA THR A 92 -64.92 10.93 20.11
C THR A 92 -64.41 12.37 20.28
N LYS A 93 -63.09 12.57 20.22
CA LYS A 93 -62.49 13.91 20.08
C LYS A 93 -61.87 14.10 18.70
N LYS A 94 -62.67 14.79 17.88
CA LYS A 94 -62.35 15.69 16.77
C LYS A 94 -60.86 15.76 16.37
N SER A 95 -60.56 15.11 15.25
CA SER A 95 -59.33 15.28 14.46
C SER A 95 -59.15 16.76 14.10
N THR A 96 -58.14 17.40 14.66
CA THR A 96 -57.63 18.68 14.18
C THR A 96 -56.32 18.39 13.46
N THR A 97 -56.36 18.56 12.14
CA THR A 97 -55.25 18.48 11.20
C THR A 97 -54.10 19.37 11.68
N ARG A 98 -53.14 18.78 12.41
CA ARG A 98 -51.89 19.45 12.76
C ARG A 98 -51.01 19.51 11.52
N LYS A 99 -50.95 20.72 10.97
CA LYS A 99 -50.03 21.18 9.92
C LYS A 99 -48.61 20.71 10.24
N SER A 100 -48.13 19.71 9.50
CA SER A 100 -46.73 19.28 9.55
C SER A 100 -45.86 20.38 8.98
N THR A 101 -45.09 21.02 9.84
CA THR A 101 -44.06 21.97 9.42
C THR A 101 -42.95 21.18 8.74
N THR A 102 -42.86 21.36 7.43
CA THR A 102 -41.80 20.87 6.57
C THR A 102 -40.45 21.27 7.17
N ARG A 103 -39.80 20.33 7.86
CA ARG A 103 -38.42 20.50 8.33
C ARG A 103 -37.54 20.61 7.10
N LYS A 104 -37.11 21.85 6.85
CA LYS A 104 -36.10 22.25 5.88
C LYS A 104 -34.86 21.37 6.03
N SER A 105 -34.76 20.35 5.19
CA SER A 105 -33.55 19.56 5.01
C SER A 105 -32.50 20.49 4.42
N THR A 106 -31.55 20.94 5.23
CA THR A 106 -30.32 21.54 4.73
C THR A 106 -29.61 20.49 3.92
N ALA A 107 -29.71 20.61 2.59
CA ALA A 107 -29.01 19.80 1.62
C ALA A 107 -27.51 19.83 1.96
N ARG A 108 -27.03 18.73 2.53
CA ARG A 108 -25.60 18.49 2.67
C ARG A 108 -25.05 18.36 1.27
N LYS A 109 -24.36 19.42 0.83
CA LYS A 109 -23.54 19.51 -0.37
C LYS A 109 -22.68 18.26 -0.47
N SER A 110 -23.14 17.30 -1.26
CA SER A 110 -22.36 16.15 -1.68
C SER A 110 -21.27 16.70 -2.60
N THR A 111 -20.06 16.85 -2.07
CA THR A 111 -18.88 16.97 -2.90
C THR A 111 -18.79 15.68 -3.71
N ALA A 112 -19.19 15.78 -4.99
CA ALA A 112 -19.09 14.73 -5.99
C ALA A 112 -17.66 14.17 -5.93
N ARG A 113 -17.53 12.99 -5.31
CA ARG A 113 -16.29 12.25 -5.30
C ARG A 113 -16.18 11.64 -6.69
N LYS A 114 -15.54 12.39 -7.58
CA LYS A 114 -15.17 12.03 -8.94
C LYS A 114 -14.60 10.61 -8.92
N THR A 115 -15.44 9.64 -9.27
CA THR A 115 -15.03 8.29 -9.63
C THR A 115 -14.27 8.43 -10.93
N GLY A 116 -12.96 8.68 -10.80
CA GLY A 116 -12.04 8.54 -11.89
C GLY A 116 -12.13 7.11 -12.39
N SER A 117 -12.72 6.95 -13.57
CA SER A 117 -12.61 5.76 -14.39
C SER A 117 -11.14 5.30 -14.41
N PRO A 118 -10.82 4.02 -14.17
CA PRO A 118 -9.48 3.51 -14.41
C PRO A 118 -9.26 3.52 -15.92
N SER A 119 -8.79 4.65 -16.43
CA SER A 119 -8.24 4.77 -17.77
C SER A 119 -7.04 3.83 -17.84
N THR A 120 -7.23 2.72 -18.54
CA THR A 120 -6.18 1.90 -19.12
C THR A 120 -5.49 2.71 -20.23
N ALA A 121 -4.76 3.74 -19.84
CA ALA A 121 -3.84 4.43 -20.71
C ALA A 121 -2.49 3.72 -20.61
N ALA A 122 -2.19 2.95 -21.65
CA ALA A 122 -0.84 2.55 -21.97
C ALA A 122 0.05 3.81 -21.98
N LYS A 123 0.92 3.95 -20.97
CA LYS A 123 1.98 4.95 -20.96
C LYS A 123 3.29 4.26 -21.30
N THR A 124 3.53 4.20 -22.60
CA THR A 124 4.86 4.10 -23.17
C THR A 124 5.68 5.34 -22.82
N THR A 125 7.00 5.08 -22.71
CA THR A 125 8.16 6.00 -22.68
C THR A 125 8.38 6.90 -21.46
N GLY A 126 9.54 6.67 -20.83
CA GLY A 126 10.05 7.45 -19.71
C GLY A 126 11.37 6.86 -19.19
N SER A 127 12.35 6.76 -20.08
CA SER A 127 13.75 6.52 -19.76
C SER A 127 14.20 7.40 -18.60
N SER A 128 14.50 6.79 -17.45
CA SER A 128 15.29 7.41 -16.39
C SER A 128 16.26 6.35 -15.87
N ARG A 129 17.33 6.19 -16.65
CA ARG A 129 18.58 5.55 -16.28
C ARG A 129 19.12 6.19 -14.99
N THR A 130 18.92 5.55 -13.85
CA THR A 130 19.76 5.75 -12.67
C THR A 130 20.65 4.52 -12.52
N THR A 131 21.82 4.62 -13.14
CA THR A 131 22.98 3.77 -12.90
C THR A 131 23.53 4.05 -11.50
N ALA A 132 23.42 3.10 -10.57
CA ALA A 132 24.27 2.94 -9.40
C ALA A 132 23.72 1.77 -8.55
N LYS A 133 24.50 0.86 -7.98
CA LYS A 133 25.94 0.59 -8.02
C LYS A 133 26.08 -0.79 -7.35
N LYS A 134 26.90 -1.63 -7.97
CA LYS A 134 27.48 -2.87 -7.46
C LYS A 134 27.85 -2.72 -5.97
N THR A 135 27.23 -3.49 -5.09
CA THR A 135 27.75 -3.73 -3.73
C THR A 135 28.94 -4.66 -3.87
N ALA A 136 30.10 -4.08 -4.21
CA ALA A 136 31.38 -4.71 -3.97
C ALA A 136 31.61 -4.71 -2.45
N ALA A 137 32.03 -5.86 -1.93
CA ALA A 137 32.60 -5.97 -0.60
C ALA A 137 33.70 -4.91 -0.45
N ALA A 138 33.62 -4.10 0.61
CA ALA A 138 34.59 -3.08 0.90
C ALA A 138 35.91 -3.78 1.30
N SER A 139 36.90 -3.70 0.42
CA SER A 139 38.30 -3.68 0.82
C SER A 139 38.59 -2.38 1.59
N ASP A 140 39.57 -2.44 2.49
CA ASP A 140 39.98 -1.45 3.50
C ASP A 140 40.39 -0.05 2.97
N GLY A 141 39.47 0.61 2.26
CA GLY A 141 39.67 1.92 1.63
C GLY A 141 38.85 3.02 2.29
N SER A 142 39.54 3.90 3.01
CA SER A 142 39.14 5.23 3.50
C SER A 142 37.65 5.60 3.45
N TYR A 143 37.00 5.51 4.61
CA TYR A 143 35.63 5.98 4.89
C TYR A 143 35.41 7.48 4.59
N ALA A 144 36.47 8.28 4.39
CA ALA A 144 36.37 9.72 4.12
C ALA A 144 35.58 10.04 2.82
N SER A 145 35.70 9.17 1.82
CA SER A 145 35.05 9.34 0.50
C SER A 145 33.58 8.92 0.47
N MET A 146 33.10 8.22 1.51
CA MET A 146 31.73 7.70 1.55
C MET A 146 30.69 8.79 1.87
N THR A 147 29.47 8.56 1.41
CA THR A 147 28.32 9.38 1.77
C THR A 147 27.85 9.08 3.20
N VAL A 148 27.16 10.03 3.86
CA VAL A 148 26.62 9.81 5.23
C VAL A 148 25.69 8.60 5.29
N ALA A 149 24.94 8.32 4.22
CA ALA A 149 24.07 7.16 4.14
C ALA A 149 24.85 5.83 4.13
N GLU A 150 25.96 5.77 3.39
CA GLU A 150 26.85 4.60 3.36
C GLU A 150 27.57 4.42 4.70
N LEU A 151 28.04 5.52 5.30
CA LEU A 151 28.66 5.51 6.62
C LEU A 151 27.71 5.03 7.72
N ARG A 152 26.43 5.44 7.69
CA ARG A 152 25.43 4.95 8.65
C ARG A 152 25.15 3.46 8.49
N LYS A 153 25.14 2.94 7.25
CA LYS A 153 25.00 1.49 7.00
C LYS A 153 26.20 0.72 7.52
N ALA A 154 27.42 1.22 7.27
CA ALA A 154 28.64 0.63 7.81
C ALA A 154 28.66 0.65 9.34
N ALA A 155 28.26 1.76 9.96
CA ALA A 155 28.18 1.91 11.42
C ALA A 155 27.12 0.99 12.04
N GLN A 156 25.97 0.83 11.38
CA GLN A 156 24.94 -0.13 11.78
C GLN A 156 25.46 -1.57 11.70
N ALA A 157 26.20 -1.92 10.63
CA ALA A 157 26.79 -3.25 10.46
C ALA A 157 27.88 -3.56 11.51
N LYS A 158 28.67 -2.56 11.91
CA LYS A 158 29.63 -2.66 13.02
C LYS A 158 28.99 -2.56 14.42
N GLY A 159 27.67 -2.38 14.52
CA GLY A 159 26.96 -2.32 15.81
C GLY A 159 27.17 -1.03 16.61
N VAL A 160 27.54 0.08 15.98
CA VAL A 160 27.75 1.38 16.66
C VAL A 160 26.42 1.92 17.16
N LYS A 161 26.24 2.00 18.49
CA LYS A 161 25.02 2.58 19.10
C LYS A 161 24.94 4.09 18.83
N GLY A 162 23.73 4.58 18.54
CA GLY A 162 23.48 6.01 18.33
C GLY A 162 23.95 6.57 16.98
N TYR A 163 24.32 5.72 16.01
CA TYR A 163 24.85 6.12 14.70
C TYR A 163 23.96 7.10 13.89
N SER A 164 22.65 7.15 14.16
CA SER A 164 21.72 8.08 13.51
C SER A 164 21.92 9.53 13.92
N ARG A 165 22.50 9.78 15.10
CA ARG A 165 22.74 11.12 15.67
C ARG A 165 24.14 11.64 15.38
N LEU A 166 25.03 10.77 14.87
CA LEU A 166 26.42 11.12 14.57
C LEU A 166 26.52 11.89 13.24
N SER A 167 27.41 12.88 13.25
CA SER A 167 27.86 13.63 12.08
C SER A 167 28.82 12.80 11.20
N LYS A 168 29.12 13.29 9.99
CA LYS A 168 29.98 12.56 9.04
C LYS A 168 31.36 12.24 9.62
N SER A 169 31.99 13.21 10.29
CA SER A 169 33.30 13.06 10.92
C SER A 169 33.28 12.04 12.05
N GLU A 170 32.27 12.08 12.91
CA GLU A 170 32.11 11.13 14.02
C GLU A 170 31.90 9.70 13.52
N LEU A 171 31.12 9.52 12.44
CA LEU A 171 30.94 8.21 11.81
C LEU A 171 32.24 7.66 11.23
N VAL A 172 33.05 8.51 10.59
CA VAL A 172 34.37 8.10 10.05
C VAL A 172 35.31 7.70 11.19
N ASN A 173 35.37 8.49 12.27
CA ASN A 173 36.22 8.19 13.42
C ASN A 173 35.85 6.87 14.10
N ARG A 174 34.54 6.59 14.26
CA ARG A 174 34.04 5.35 14.87
C ARG A 174 34.23 4.11 13.99
N LEU A 175 34.35 4.29 12.68
CA LEU A 175 34.53 3.19 11.72
C LEU A 175 36.00 2.88 11.43
N GLY A 176 36.88 3.88 11.54
CA GLY A 176 38.33 3.77 11.37
C GLY A 176 39.09 3.41 12.65
N SER A 177 38.42 3.33 13.80
CA SER A 177 38.93 2.69 15.03
C SER A 177 38.61 1.20 15.01
#